data_AF-A0A815TGX4-F1
#
_entry.id   AF-A0A815TGX4-F1
#
_cell.length_a   1.000
_cell.length_b   1.000
_cell.length_c   1.000
_cell.angle_alpha   90.00
_cell.angle_beta   90.00
_cell.angle_gamma   90.00
#
_symmetry.space_group_name_H-M   'P 1'
#
loop_
_entity.id
_entity.type
_entity.pdbx_description
1 polymer ?
#
loop_
_entity_poly.entity_id
_entity_poly.type
_entity_poly.pdbx_seq_one_letter_code
_entity_poly.pdbx_strand_id
1 'polypeptide(L)'
;MNARKQLLNSNSGISSLIDVKQLEYRFNTLSMNTSRNIVCGFNKLHLWNLVNYTKLIYLDIDTMVVQNTDDLFEKPELNAALDIGGVVNTGVFVAQSLLKTFNDMMLLYKMSSSSYNRDDQRFINWYFTNRSNSKIHYLPLEYNRISWHKDYQIWDEVQAQAKIIHFAGKSKPWSFFYMPHRNWERNIEGQLFYKWKQMFEIVQKTIKQKG
;
A
#
# COMPACT_ATOMS: atom_id res chain seq x y z
N MET A 1 12.05 -23.22 -18.99
CA MET A 1 12.73 -21.98 -19.39
C MET A 1 11.93 -21.08 -20.35
N ASN A 2 10.77 -21.49 -20.91
CA ASN A 2 10.06 -20.72 -21.95
C ASN A 2 8.76 -20.00 -21.55
N ALA A 3 8.23 -20.16 -20.32
CA ALA A 3 7.04 -19.42 -19.89
C ALA A 3 7.35 -17.98 -19.38
N ARG A 4 8.57 -17.77 -18.84
CA ARG A 4 8.99 -16.48 -18.24
C ARG A 4 9.23 -15.38 -19.27
N LYS A 5 9.43 -15.72 -20.54
CA LYS A 5 9.67 -14.76 -21.63
C LYS A 5 8.39 -14.24 -22.31
N GLN A 6 7.25 -14.91 -22.16
CA GLN A 6 6.00 -14.47 -22.82
C GLN A 6 5.27 -13.35 -22.06
N LEU A 7 5.42 -13.26 -20.73
CA LEU A 7 4.81 -12.21 -19.91
C LEU A 7 5.56 -10.86 -19.97
N LEU A 8 6.82 -10.85 -20.38
CA LEU A 8 7.63 -9.63 -20.49
C LEU A 8 7.33 -8.81 -21.77
N ASN A 9 6.56 -9.37 -22.71
CA ASN A 9 6.21 -8.71 -23.98
C ASN A 9 4.88 -7.95 -23.96
N SER A 10 4.14 -7.94 -22.85
CA SER A 10 2.98 -7.04 -22.72
C SER A 10 3.45 -5.71 -22.12
N ASN A 11 3.59 -4.68 -22.97
CA ASN A 11 3.68 -3.26 -22.61
C ASN A 11 2.42 -2.74 -21.88
N SER A 12 1.73 -3.58 -21.10
CA SER A 12 0.44 -3.27 -20.51
C SER A 12 0.61 -2.76 -19.08
N GLY A 13 0.97 -1.48 -18.93
CA GLY A 13 1.04 -0.79 -17.62
C GLY A 13 -0.23 -0.78 -16.76
N ILE A 14 -1.31 -1.44 -17.19
CA ILE A 14 -2.44 -1.96 -16.38
C ILE A 14 -2.91 -3.21 -17.12
N SER A 15 -2.96 -4.37 -16.46
CA SER A 15 -3.39 -5.64 -17.08
C SER A 15 -4.87 -5.96 -16.88
N SER A 16 -5.51 -5.44 -15.83
CA SER A 16 -6.91 -5.74 -15.50
C SER A 16 -7.49 -4.77 -14.46
N LEU A 17 -8.73 -4.31 -14.67
CA LEU A 17 -9.55 -3.70 -13.62
C LEU A 17 -10.34 -4.81 -12.92
N ILE A 18 -10.34 -4.82 -11.59
CA ILE A 18 -11.08 -5.80 -10.79
C ILE A 18 -12.01 -5.03 -9.87
N ASP A 19 -13.31 -5.13 -10.14
CA ASP A 19 -14.31 -4.55 -9.27
C ASP A 19 -14.45 -5.37 -7.99
N VAL A 20 -14.33 -4.69 -6.85
CA VAL A 20 -14.51 -5.28 -5.53
C VAL A 20 -15.67 -4.59 -4.83
N LYS A 21 -16.54 -5.39 -4.21
CA LYS A 21 -17.65 -4.86 -3.42
C LYS A 21 -17.08 -4.14 -2.20
N GLN A 22 -17.37 -2.85 -2.04
CA GLN A 22 -16.95 -2.09 -0.87
C GLN A 22 -17.49 -2.74 0.42
N LEU A 23 -16.59 -2.96 1.38
CA LEU A 23 -16.95 -3.40 2.72
C LEU A 23 -17.41 -2.19 3.54
N GLU A 24 -18.57 -2.35 4.19
CA GLU A 24 -19.14 -1.34 5.08
C GLU A 24 -18.20 -1.05 6.27
N TYR A 25 -18.07 0.21 6.64
CA TYR A 25 -17.39 0.56 7.88
C TYR A 25 -18.35 0.32 9.06
N ARG A 26 -18.00 -0.60 9.95
CA ARG A 26 -18.90 -1.08 11.02
C ARG A 26 -18.73 -0.43 12.38
N PHE A 27 -17.83 0.56 12.51
CA PHE A 27 -17.56 1.22 13.78
C PHE A 27 -18.17 2.63 13.83
N ASN A 28 -18.57 3.08 15.02
CA ASN A 28 -19.16 4.40 15.20
C ASN A 28 -18.11 5.50 14.94
N THR A 29 -18.38 6.35 13.94
CA THR A 29 -17.51 7.44 13.49
C THR A 29 -17.38 8.57 14.50
N LEU A 30 -18.30 8.67 15.48
CA LEU A 30 -18.31 9.72 16.51
C LEU A 30 -17.09 9.71 17.45
N SER A 31 -16.34 8.61 17.50
CA SER A 31 -15.08 8.52 18.27
C SER A 31 -13.82 8.82 17.45
N MET A 32 -13.96 9.01 16.14
CA MET A 32 -12.89 9.53 15.29
C MET A 32 -12.98 11.05 15.26
N ASN A 33 -12.46 11.67 16.31
CA ASN A 33 -12.08 13.07 16.23
C ASN A 33 -11.11 13.19 15.05
N THR A 34 -11.46 13.83 13.94
CA THR A 34 -10.52 14.54 13.05
C THR A 34 -11.18 15.08 11.79
N SER A 35 -10.71 16.24 11.38
CA SER A 35 -10.80 16.88 10.06
C SER A 35 -10.23 16.03 8.89
N ARG A 36 -10.31 14.70 8.97
CA ARG A 36 -9.76 13.72 8.03
C ARG A 36 -10.93 12.87 7.53
N ASN A 37 -11.42 13.16 6.33
CA ASN A 37 -12.24 12.22 5.56
C ASN A 37 -11.38 11.04 5.07
N ILE A 38 -10.69 10.33 5.97
CA ILE A 38 -10.02 9.07 5.67
C ILE A 38 -10.95 7.99 6.18
N VAL A 39 -11.81 7.51 5.29
CA VAL A 39 -12.58 6.29 5.54
C VAL A 39 -11.57 5.14 5.48
N CYS A 40 -11.00 4.76 6.62
CA CYS A 40 -10.22 3.53 6.72
C CYS A 40 -11.18 2.35 6.50
N GLY A 41 -11.06 1.69 5.35
CA GLY A 41 -11.91 0.57 4.97
C GLY A 41 -11.26 -0.77 5.28
N PHE A 42 -12.03 -1.84 5.12
CA PHE A 42 -11.53 -3.22 5.15
C PHE A 42 -11.28 -3.76 3.73
N ASN A 43 -11.30 -2.90 2.71
CA ASN A 43 -11.27 -3.34 1.31
C ASN A 43 -9.99 -4.10 0.93
N LYS A 44 -8.87 -3.85 1.63
CA LYS A 44 -7.63 -4.63 1.45
C LYS A 44 -7.83 -6.13 1.71
N LEU A 45 -8.83 -6.53 2.51
CA LEU A 45 -9.12 -7.95 2.76
C LEU A 45 -9.50 -8.69 1.47
N HIS A 46 -10.06 -8.01 0.46
CA HIS A 46 -10.38 -8.63 -0.83
C HIS A 46 -9.17 -9.17 -1.59
N LEU A 47 -7.95 -8.73 -1.25
CA LEU A 47 -6.72 -9.24 -1.86
C LEU A 47 -6.60 -10.76 -1.73
N TRP A 48 -6.98 -11.31 -0.57
CA TRP A 48 -6.94 -12.77 -0.35
C TRP A 48 -7.96 -13.55 -1.20
N ASN A 49 -8.96 -12.89 -1.79
CA ASN A 49 -9.94 -13.49 -2.69
C ASN A 49 -9.55 -13.45 -4.18
N LEU A 50 -8.39 -12.88 -4.53
CA LEU A 50 -7.91 -12.82 -5.92
C LEU A 50 -7.28 -14.15 -6.36
N VAL A 51 -8.06 -15.24 -6.29
CA VAL A 51 -7.59 -16.64 -6.42
C VAL A 51 -7.00 -17.00 -7.79
N ASN A 52 -7.10 -16.10 -8.77
CA ASN A 52 -6.42 -16.21 -10.06
C ASN A 52 -4.91 -15.94 -9.95
N TYR A 53 -4.43 -15.43 -8.82
CA TYR A 53 -3.03 -15.16 -8.53
C TYR A 53 -2.57 -15.97 -7.33
N THR A 54 -1.37 -16.56 -7.39
CA THR A 54 -0.81 -17.30 -6.26
C THR A 54 -0.09 -16.41 -5.26
N LYS A 55 0.44 -15.27 -5.73
CA LYS A 55 1.18 -14.30 -4.93
C LYS A 55 0.84 -12.88 -5.37
N LEU A 56 0.74 -11.99 -4.39
CA LEU A 56 0.36 -10.59 -4.56
C LEU A 56 1.41 -9.71 -3.90
N ILE A 57 1.83 -8.66 -4.60
CA ILE A 57 2.56 -7.53 -4.02
C ILE A 57 1.58 -6.37 -3.99
N TYR A 58 1.13 -6.01 -2.80
CA TYR A 58 0.21 -4.89 -2.61
C TYR A 58 0.98 -3.60 -2.40
N LEU A 59 0.50 -2.54 -3.05
CA LEU A 59 1.00 -1.18 -2.93
C LEU A 59 -0.21 -0.25 -2.76
N ASP A 60 -0.20 0.61 -1.73
CA ASP A 60 -1.20 1.66 -1.57
C ASP A 60 -1.11 2.65 -2.75
N ILE A 61 -2.23 3.30 -3.07
CA ILE A 61 -2.34 4.23 -4.21
C ILE A 61 -1.48 5.49 -4.07
N ASP A 62 -0.98 5.76 -2.87
CA ASP A 62 -0.05 6.84 -2.54
C ASP A 62 1.39 6.34 -2.39
N THR A 63 1.73 5.26 -3.09
CA THR A 63 3.11 4.80 -3.25
C THR A 63 3.64 5.09 -4.66
N MET A 64 4.96 5.11 -4.81
CA MET A 64 5.66 5.28 -6.06
C MET A 64 6.87 4.34 -6.12
N VAL A 65 6.87 3.44 -7.10
CA VAL A 65 8.00 2.56 -7.39
C VAL A 65 9.07 3.36 -8.14
N VAL A 66 10.29 3.40 -7.60
CA VAL A 66 11.42 4.14 -8.16
C VAL A 66 12.59 3.26 -8.59
N GLN A 67 12.58 1.98 -8.18
CA GLN A 67 13.52 0.94 -8.63
C GLN A 67 12.79 -0.40 -8.81
N ASN A 68 13.38 -1.36 -9.52
CA ASN A 68 12.80 -2.69 -9.66
C ASN A 68 12.61 -3.38 -8.29
N THR A 69 11.44 -4.00 -8.11
CA THR A 69 11.05 -4.72 -6.88
C THR A 69 10.53 -6.12 -7.16
N ASP A 70 10.88 -6.72 -8.30
CA ASP A 70 10.38 -8.05 -8.68
C ASP A 70 10.89 -9.14 -7.73
N ASP A 71 11.97 -8.88 -7.01
CA ASP A 71 12.49 -9.77 -5.98
C ASP A 71 11.51 -9.95 -4.79
N LEU A 72 10.51 -9.06 -4.63
CA LEU A 72 9.43 -9.23 -3.67
C LEU A 72 8.59 -10.49 -3.94
N PHE A 73 8.50 -10.94 -5.20
CA PHE A 73 7.81 -12.17 -5.55
C PHE A 73 8.48 -13.43 -5.01
N GLU A 74 9.70 -13.35 -4.50
CA GLU A 74 10.38 -14.49 -3.85
C GLU A 74 10.14 -14.51 -2.34
N LYS A 75 9.51 -13.48 -1.76
CA LYS A 75 9.28 -13.37 -0.31
C LYS A 75 8.05 -14.17 0.15
N PRO A 76 8.03 -14.66 1.41
CA PRO A 76 6.86 -15.32 2.00
C PRO A 76 5.80 -14.32 2.49
N GLU A 77 4.55 -14.78 2.65
CA GLU A 77 3.49 -14.06 3.37
C GLU A 77 3.65 -14.21 4.89
N LEU A 78 3.36 -13.19 5.71
CA LEU A 78 3.14 -11.79 5.36
C LEU A 78 4.51 -11.10 5.41
N ASN A 79 4.95 -10.46 4.31
CA ASN A 79 6.17 -9.63 4.32
C ASN A 79 5.81 -8.16 4.21
N ALA A 80 6.18 -7.35 5.19
CA ALA A 80 5.88 -5.92 5.19
C ALA A 80 6.98 -5.14 5.93
N ALA A 81 7.11 -3.85 5.66
CA ALA A 81 8.08 -3.02 6.36
C ALA A 81 7.59 -2.69 7.78
N LEU A 82 8.52 -2.62 8.74
CA LEU A 82 8.21 -2.16 10.10
C LEU A 82 7.85 -0.68 10.11
N ASP A 83 6.83 -0.35 10.89
CA ASP A 83 6.42 1.01 11.23
C ASP A 83 6.78 1.34 12.69
N ILE A 84 6.60 2.61 13.06
CA ILE A 84 6.76 3.07 14.44
C ILE A 84 5.79 2.32 15.34
N GLY A 85 6.29 1.83 16.48
CA GLY A 85 5.48 1.09 17.47
C GLY A 85 5.51 -0.43 17.30
N GLY A 86 6.37 -0.97 16.43
CA GLY A 86 6.61 -2.42 16.33
C GLY A 86 5.56 -3.20 15.55
N VAL A 87 4.64 -2.50 14.88
CA VAL A 87 3.69 -3.07 13.93
C VAL A 87 4.22 -2.92 12.50
N VAL A 88 3.72 -3.71 11.56
CA VAL A 88 4.06 -3.52 10.15
C VAL A 88 3.15 -2.49 9.47
N ASN A 89 3.71 -1.70 8.57
CA ASN A 89 2.97 -0.80 7.70
C ASN A 89 2.34 -1.59 6.54
N THR A 90 1.02 -1.49 6.35
CA THR A 90 0.29 -2.24 5.32
C THR A 90 0.12 -1.48 4.01
N GLY A 91 0.93 -0.43 3.78
CA GLY A 91 0.98 0.28 2.50
C GLY A 91 1.82 -0.42 1.44
N VAL A 92 2.75 -1.29 1.85
CA VAL A 92 3.43 -2.22 0.94
C VAL A 92 3.61 -3.56 1.63
N PHE A 93 3.08 -4.63 1.04
CA PHE A 93 3.27 -5.98 1.59
C PHE A 93 3.14 -7.09 0.54
N VAL A 94 3.71 -8.25 0.88
CA VAL A 94 3.59 -9.51 0.14
C VAL A 94 2.53 -10.39 0.79
N ALA A 95 1.59 -10.86 -0.02
CA ALA A 95 0.52 -11.77 0.40
C ALA A 95 0.36 -12.94 -0.58
N GLN A 96 -0.33 -13.98 -0.13
CA GLN A 96 -0.75 -15.12 -0.94
C GLN A 96 -2.28 -15.12 -1.02
N SER A 97 -2.83 -15.18 -2.24
CA SER A 97 -4.28 -15.35 -2.35
C SER A 97 -4.65 -16.75 -1.88
N LEU A 98 -5.46 -16.80 -0.82
CA LEU A 98 -5.95 -18.03 -0.27
C LEU A 98 -7.39 -17.82 0.22
N LEU A 99 -8.35 -18.48 -0.44
CA LEU A 99 -9.77 -18.34 -0.12
C LEU A 99 -10.07 -18.71 1.34
N LYS A 100 -9.32 -19.65 1.92
CA LYS A 100 -9.41 -20.00 3.34
C LYS A 100 -9.07 -18.80 4.23
N THR A 101 -7.97 -18.10 3.97
CA THR A 101 -7.56 -16.89 4.68
C THR A 101 -8.60 -15.78 4.50
N PHE A 102 -9.08 -15.56 3.27
CA PHE A 102 -10.13 -14.57 3.00
C PHE A 102 -11.41 -14.85 3.80
N ASN A 103 -11.94 -16.07 3.74
CA ASN A 103 -13.17 -16.43 4.43
C ASN A 103 -13.03 -16.27 5.94
N ASP A 104 -11.87 -16.63 6.49
CA ASP A 104 -11.57 -16.48 7.91
C ASP A 104 -11.51 -15.00 8.35
N MET A 105 -10.82 -14.16 7.57
CA MET A 105 -10.82 -12.70 7.78
C MET A 105 -12.22 -12.11 7.67
N MET A 106 -13.04 -12.56 6.72
CA MET A 106 -14.42 -12.08 6.55
C MET A 106 -15.35 -12.49 7.69
N LEU A 107 -15.16 -13.70 8.26
CA LEU A 107 -15.88 -14.13 9.46
C LEU A 107 -15.53 -13.22 10.65
N LEU A 108 -14.24 -12.97 10.86
CA LEU A 108 -13.78 -12.06 11.92
C LEU A 108 -14.29 -10.64 11.76
N TYR A 109 -14.20 -10.08 10.54
CA TYR A 109 -14.74 -8.77 10.23
C TYR A 109 -16.25 -8.66 10.55
N LYS A 110 -17.01 -9.75 10.33
CA LYS A 110 -18.44 -9.79 10.68
C LYS A 110 -18.68 -9.92 12.19
N MET A 111 -17.81 -10.61 12.90
CA MET A 111 -17.94 -10.89 14.34
C MET A 111 -17.32 -9.82 15.24
N SER A 112 -16.37 -9.02 14.74
CA SER A 112 -15.59 -8.10 15.56
C SER A 112 -16.43 -6.89 15.98
N SER A 113 -16.79 -6.84 17.25
CA SER A 113 -17.21 -5.61 17.96
C SER A 113 -16.01 -4.86 18.59
N SER A 114 -14.80 -5.42 18.47
CA SER A 114 -13.61 -4.96 19.18
C SER A 114 -13.03 -3.66 18.62
N SER A 115 -12.76 -2.71 19.51
CA SER A 115 -12.19 -1.39 19.20
C SER A 115 -10.74 -1.40 18.67
N TYR A 116 -10.03 -2.53 18.74
CA TYR A 116 -8.62 -2.63 18.36
C TYR A 116 -8.41 -2.77 16.84
N ASN A 117 -9.40 -3.30 16.09
CA ASN A 117 -9.29 -3.57 14.64
C ASN A 117 -10.10 -2.56 13.81
N ARG A 118 -9.87 -1.27 14.00
CA ARG A 118 -10.68 -0.19 13.38
C ARG A 118 -10.25 0.20 11.96
N ASP A 119 -9.16 -0.34 11.46
CA ASP A 119 -8.65 -0.09 10.10
C ASP A 119 -7.95 -1.34 9.55
N ASP A 120 -7.66 -1.36 8.25
CA ASP A 120 -7.00 -2.50 7.61
C ASP A 120 -5.62 -2.83 8.22
N GLN A 121 -4.82 -1.81 8.56
CA GLN A 121 -3.47 -2.01 9.09
C GLN A 121 -3.50 -2.75 10.42
N ARG A 122 -4.34 -2.30 11.35
CA ARG A 122 -4.52 -2.92 12.66
C ARG A 122 -5.11 -4.32 12.53
N PHE A 123 -6.13 -4.49 11.69
CA PHE A 123 -6.76 -5.79 11.47
C PHE A 123 -5.75 -6.81 10.93
N ILE A 124 -4.99 -6.46 9.89
CA ILE A 124 -4.00 -7.34 9.27
C ILE A 124 -2.90 -7.68 10.28
N ASN A 125 -2.36 -6.70 11.00
CA ASN A 125 -1.36 -6.94 12.04
C ASN A 125 -1.88 -7.91 13.11
N TRP A 126 -3.09 -7.67 13.63
CA TRP A 126 -3.70 -8.53 14.64
C TRP A 126 -3.95 -9.94 14.11
N TYR A 127 -4.50 -10.07 12.89
CA TYR A 127 -4.78 -11.35 12.25
C TYR A 127 -3.52 -12.20 12.13
N PHE A 128 -2.46 -11.65 11.53
CA PHE A 128 -1.23 -12.39 11.30
C PHE A 128 -0.43 -12.65 12.58
N THR A 129 -0.62 -11.84 13.62
CA THR A 129 0.04 -12.05 14.92
C THR A 129 -0.69 -13.09 15.80
N ASN A 130 -2.03 -13.07 15.82
CA ASN A 130 -2.81 -13.78 16.84
C ASN A 130 -3.64 -14.95 16.33
N ARG A 131 -3.92 -15.00 15.02
CA ARG A 131 -4.84 -16.00 14.45
C ARG A 131 -4.24 -16.80 13.32
N SER A 132 -3.47 -16.15 12.45
CA SER A 132 -2.77 -16.88 11.41
C SER A 132 -1.75 -17.83 12.03
N ASN A 133 -1.56 -18.99 11.41
CA ASN A 133 -0.45 -19.88 11.76
C ASN A 133 0.87 -19.44 11.10
N SER A 134 0.89 -18.26 10.47
CA SER A 134 2.03 -17.73 9.71
C SER A 134 2.78 -16.68 10.53
N LYS A 135 4.10 -16.63 10.34
CA LYS A 135 4.95 -15.60 10.93
C LYS A 135 4.92 -14.33 10.08
N ILE A 136 4.92 -13.15 10.71
CA ILE A 136 5.21 -11.89 10.03
C ILE A 136 6.71 -11.81 9.74
N HIS A 137 7.04 -11.56 8.48
CA HIS A 137 8.38 -11.31 7.99
C HIS A 137 8.55 -9.82 7.68
N TYR A 138 9.79 -9.33 7.79
CA TYR A 138 10.08 -7.91 7.67
C TYR A 138 10.81 -7.59 6.37
N LEU A 139 10.22 -6.66 5.61
CA LEU A 139 10.87 -6.05 4.47
C LEU A 139 11.88 -4.99 4.93
N PRO A 140 13.02 -4.87 4.24
CA PRO A 140 13.87 -3.70 4.37
C PRO A 140 13.07 -2.42 4.10
N LEU A 141 13.41 -1.34 4.81
CA LEU A 141 12.68 -0.08 4.72
C LEU A 141 12.76 0.57 3.32
N GLU A 142 13.71 0.17 2.46
CA GLU A 142 13.73 0.65 1.07
C GLU A 142 12.48 0.27 0.26
N TYR A 143 11.76 -0.79 0.64
CA TYR A 143 10.53 -1.23 -0.05
C TYR A 143 9.27 -0.52 0.46
N ASN A 144 9.38 0.35 1.47
CA ASN A 144 8.26 1.14 1.96
C ASN A 144 8.80 2.40 2.66
N ARG A 145 9.45 3.27 1.90
CA ARG A 145 10.13 4.42 2.47
C ARG A 145 9.14 5.58 2.67
N ILE A 146 8.81 5.87 3.93
CA ILE A 146 7.85 6.94 4.25
C ILE A 146 8.44 8.32 3.96
N SER A 147 7.76 9.11 3.13
CA SER A 147 8.24 10.42 2.65
C SER A 147 8.22 11.53 3.71
N TRP A 148 7.44 11.37 4.79
CA TRP A 148 7.36 12.39 5.86
C TRP A 148 8.63 12.46 6.71
N HIS A 149 9.55 11.51 6.57
CA HIS A 149 10.85 11.50 7.25
C HIS A 149 11.86 12.47 6.59
N LYS A 150 11.41 13.31 5.65
CA LYS A 150 12.25 14.29 4.93
C LYS A 150 13.01 15.26 5.83
N ASP A 151 12.50 15.48 7.05
CA ASP A 151 13.13 16.40 8.00
C ASP A 151 14.27 15.71 8.79
N TYR A 152 14.59 14.45 8.52
CA TYR A 152 15.75 13.75 9.10
C TYR A 152 17.04 14.14 8.36
N GLN A 153 18.14 14.30 9.12
CA GLN A 153 19.44 14.72 8.59
C GLN A 153 20.00 13.79 7.50
N ILE A 154 19.65 12.50 7.57
CA ILE A 154 20.11 11.46 6.64
C ILE A 154 19.15 11.27 5.45
N TRP A 155 18.19 12.17 5.25
CA TRP A 155 17.13 11.99 4.26
C TRP A 155 17.67 11.72 2.85
N ASP A 156 18.68 12.47 2.40
CA ASP A 156 19.25 12.32 1.05
C ASP A 156 19.82 10.94 0.78
N GLU A 157 20.56 10.38 1.75
CA GLU A 157 21.11 9.02 1.66
C GLU A 157 19.98 7.97 1.71
N VAL A 158 19.01 8.18 2.60
CA VAL A 158 17.90 7.26 2.83
C VAL A 158 16.94 7.20 1.64
N GLN A 159 16.67 8.34 0.99
CA GLN A 159 15.81 8.42 -0.19
C GLN A 159 16.51 7.84 -1.43
N ALA A 160 17.85 7.96 -1.53
CA ALA A 160 18.62 7.40 -2.64
C ALA A 160 18.57 5.87 -2.66
N GLN A 161 18.44 5.24 -1.49
CA GLN A 161 18.31 3.79 -1.36
C GLN A 161 16.88 3.29 -1.57
N ALA A 162 15.88 4.17 -1.65
CA ALA A 162 14.49 3.75 -1.74
C ALA A 162 14.21 3.02 -3.06
N LYS A 163 13.49 1.91 -2.97
CA LYS A 163 12.88 1.21 -4.11
C LYS A 163 11.42 1.59 -4.28
N ILE A 164 10.73 1.84 -3.17
CA ILE A 164 9.34 2.33 -3.14
C ILE A 164 9.27 3.49 -2.14
N ILE A 165 8.75 4.62 -2.62
CA ILE A 165 8.41 5.79 -1.79
C ILE A 165 6.94 5.69 -1.41
N HIS A 166 6.61 5.90 -0.14
CA HIS A 166 5.24 5.90 0.37
C HIS A 166 4.90 7.27 0.95
N PHE A 167 3.93 7.94 0.34
CA PHE A 167 3.43 9.25 0.74
C PHE A 167 2.39 9.14 1.88
N ALA A 168 2.72 8.42 2.95
CA ALA A 168 1.79 8.08 4.06
C ALA A 168 1.28 9.30 4.85
N GLY A 169 1.92 10.46 4.70
CA GLY A 169 1.51 11.71 5.34
C GLY A 169 0.13 12.21 4.88
N LYS A 170 -0.38 13.25 5.55
CA LYS A 170 -1.70 13.85 5.21
C LYS A 170 -1.72 14.46 3.81
N SER A 171 -0.59 15.02 3.40
CA SER A 171 -0.46 15.69 2.11
C SER A 171 0.00 14.67 1.09
N LYS A 172 -0.86 14.39 0.12
CA LYS A 172 -0.57 13.48 -0.98
C LYS A 172 0.02 14.28 -2.14
N PRO A 173 0.78 13.66 -3.06
CA PRO A 173 1.35 14.38 -4.19
C PRO A 173 0.30 15.13 -5.04
N TRP A 174 -0.89 14.53 -5.24
CA TRP A 174 -2.00 15.15 -5.95
C TRP A 174 -2.67 16.29 -5.16
N SER A 175 -2.43 16.41 -3.85
CA SER A 175 -2.94 17.52 -3.04
C SER A 175 -2.31 18.86 -3.46
N PHE A 176 -1.19 18.84 -4.20
CA PHE A 176 -0.56 20.04 -4.75
C PHE A 176 -1.54 20.93 -5.52
N PHE A 177 -2.47 20.34 -6.28
CA PHE A 177 -3.46 21.09 -7.07
C PHE A 177 -4.53 21.79 -6.24
N TYR A 178 -4.62 21.47 -4.94
CA TYR A 178 -5.71 21.92 -4.06
C TYR A 178 -5.24 22.59 -2.76
N MET A 179 -3.94 22.51 -2.42
CA MET A 179 -3.37 23.13 -1.22
C MET A 179 -2.81 24.53 -1.51
N PRO A 180 -2.93 25.50 -0.58
CA PRO A 180 -2.28 26.79 -0.72
C PRO A 180 -0.77 26.63 -0.87
N HIS A 181 -0.18 27.29 -1.86
CA HIS A 181 1.25 27.16 -2.15
C HIS A 181 2.13 27.38 -0.91
N ARG A 182 1.81 28.31 0.00
CA ARG A 182 2.67 28.57 1.17
C ARG A 182 2.89 27.38 2.11
N ASN A 183 2.04 26.35 2.06
CA ASN A 183 2.18 25.15 2.88
C ASN A 183 2.85 23.99 2.13
N TRP A 184 3.14 24.11 0.83
CA TRP A 184 3.63 22.96 0.03
C TRP A 184 5.02 22.51 0.48
N GLU A 185 5.98 23.42 0.66
CA GLU A 185 7.39 23.11 1.02
C GLU A 185 7.50 22.37 2.35
N ARG A 186 6.58 22.68 3.28
CA ARG A 186 6.52 22.03 4.59
C ARG A 186 6.04 20.59 4.49
N ASN A 187 5.17 20.31 3.52
CA ASN A 187 4.41 19.08 3.44
C ASN A 187 4.90 18.10 2.37
N ILE A 188 5.59 18.58 1.35
CA ILE A 188 6.01 17.79 0.19
C ILE A 188 7.44 18.17 -0.17
N GLU A 189 8.30 17.17 -0.34
CA GLU A 189 9.67 17.34 -0.83
C GLU A 189 9.65 17.52 -2.36
N GLY A 190 10.39 18.51 -2.87
CA GLY A 190 10.31 18.96 -4.25
C GLY A 190 10.80 17.92 -5.27
N GLN A 191 11.89 17.20 -5.00
CA GLN A 191 12.42 16.18 -5.89
C GLN A 191 11.46 14.99 -6.02
N LEU A 192 10.90 14.53 -4.91
CA LEU A 192 9.90 13.47 -4.88
C LEU A 192 8.61 13.88 -5.59
N PHE A 193 8.16 15.12 -5.42
CA PHE A 193 7.01 15.63 -6.16
C PHE A 193 7.28 15.64 -7.67
N TYR A 194 8.46 16.09 -8.08
CA TYR A 194 8.85 16.10 -9.48
C TYR A 194 8.87 14.69 -10.07
N LYS A 195 9.47 13.72 -9.39
CA LYS A 195 9.45 12.29 -9.77
C LYS A 195 8.01 11.77 -9.89
N TRP A 196 7.16 12.06 -8.90
CA TRP A 196 5.75 11.63 -8.93
C TRP A 196 4.99 12.24 -10.11
N LYS A 197 5.20 13.54 -10.38
CA LYS A 197 4.56 14.23 -11.51
C LYS A 197 4.98 13.62 -12.85
N GLN A 198 6.26 13.30 -13.04
CA GLN A 198 6.74 12.63 -14.24
C GLN A 198 6.07 11.27 -14.42
N MET A 199 6.03 10.45 -13.36
CA MET A 199 5.33 9.16 -13.38
C MET A 199 3.85 9.34 -13.74
N PHE A 200 3.16 10.29 -13.09
CA PHE A 200 1.75 10.57 -13.35
C PHE A 200 1.49 10.95 -14.81
N GLU A 201 2.31 11.80 -15.40
CA GLU A 201 2.21 12.18 -16.82
C GLU A 201 2.44 10.99 -17.76
N ILE A 202 3.39 10.11 -17.46
CA ILE A 202 3.65 8.88 -18.23
C ILE A 202 2.44 7.95 -18.17
N VAL A 203 1.89 7.71 -16.97
CA VAL A 203 0.72 6.85 -16.77
C VAL A 203 -0.49 7.42 -17.50
N GLN A 204 -0.75 8.73 -17.40
CA GLN A 204 -1.85 9.41 -18.10
C GLN A 204 -1.75 9.26 -19.61
N LYS A 205 -0.56 9.46 -20.19
CA LYS A 205 -0.31 9.24 -21.63
C LYS A 205 -0.57 7.79 -22.03
N THR A 206 -0.10 6.85 -21.20
CA THR A 206 -0.26 5.40 -21.45
C THR A 206 -1.72 4.96 -21.42
N ILE A 207 -2.53 5.51 -20.50
CA ILE A 207 -3.98 5.24 -20.43
C ILE A 207 -4.68 5.83 -21.66
N LYS A 208 -4.40 7.08 -22.03
CA LYS A 208 -5.01 7.75 -23.19
C LYS A 208 -4.69 7.10 -24.54
N GLN A 209 -3.53 6.46 -24.68
CA GLN A 209 -3.16 5.74 -25.91
C GLN A 209 -3.89 4.40 -26.07
N LYS A 210 -4.60 3.92 -25.04
CA LYS A 210 -5.28 2.62 -25.02
C LYS A 210 -6.81 2.71 -25.07
N GLY A 211 -7.39 3.88 -24.87
CA GLY A 211 -8.84 4.13 -24.96
C GLY A 211 -9.15 4.86 -26.25
#